data_AF-A0A2N6FTF2-F1
#
_entry.id   AF-A0A2N6FTF2-F1
#
_cell.length_a   1.000
_cell.length_b   1.000
_cell.length_c   1.000
_cell.angle_alpha   90.00
_cell.angle_beta   90.00
_cell.angle_gamma   90.00
#
_symmetry.space_group_name_H-M   'P 1'
#
loop_
_entity.id
_entity.type
_entity.pdbx_description
1 polymer ?
#
loop_
_entity_poly.entity_id
_entity_poly.type
_entity_poly.pdbx_seq_one_letter_code
_entity_poly.pdbx_strand_id
1 'polypeptide(L)'
;MSIEDQLNMIPKIFDIVLEMREELEYLTPDLTKCKGVSQYLNKTEKTIYNYIDTNKFILNYHYFRKNGKIFFVEEKIKEFRRIYRSKTHFTLIDEKFKKVN
;
A
#
# COMPACT_ATOMS: atom_id res chain seq x y z
N MET A 1 18.15 -4.23 -35.29
CA MET A 1 16.91 -3.56 -34.90
C MET A 1 17.06 -2.11 -35.32
N SER A 2 16.17 -1.63 -36.18
CA SER A 2 16.25 -0.28 -36.74
C SER A 2 15.70 0.76 -35.75
N ILE A 3 15.98 2.04 -36.00
CA ILE A 3 15.41 3.15 -35.23
C ILE A 3 13.89 3.21 -35.41
N GLU A 4 13.37 2.87 -36.59
CA GLU A 4 11.92 2.70 -36.80
C GLU A 4 11.34 1.56 -35.96
N ASP A 5 12.03 0.43 -35.82
CA ASP A 5 11.57 -0.68 -34.96
C ASP A 5 11.46 -0.24 -33.50
N GLN A 6 12.40 0.59 -33.03
CA GLN A 6 12.40 1.13 -31.67
C GLN A 6 11.27 2.15 -31.47
N LEU A 7 11.03 3.06 -32.42
CA LEU A 7 9.94 4.03 -32.38
C LEU A 7 8.56 3.35 -32.40
N ASN A 8 8.41 2.28 -33.17
CA ASN A 8 7.17 1.49 -33.25
C ASN A 8 6.92 0.63 -31.99
N MET A 9 7.92 0.45 -31.12
CA MET A 9 7.76 -0.23 -29.83
C MET A 9 7.20 0.69 -28.74
N ILE A 10 7.44 2.01 -28.81
CA ILE A 10 7.02 2.96 -27.77
C ILE A 10 5.50 2.93 -27.54
N PRO A 11 4.62 2.97 -28.57
CA PRO A 11 3.19 2.88 -28.37
C PRO A 11 2.76 1.55 -27.73
N LYS A 12 3.36 0.43 -28.17
CA LYS A 12 3.06 -0.90 -27.63
C LYS A 12 3.43 -1.04 -26.16
N ILE A 13 4.56 -0.46 -25.75
CA ILE A 13 4.95 -0.42 -24.35
C ILE A 13 3.97 0.44 -23.54
N PHE A 14 3.51 1.56 -24.10
CA PHE A 14 2.54 2.41 -23.43
C PHE A 14 1.19 1.70 -23.22
N ASP A 15 0.70 0.97 -24.22
CA ASP A 15 -0.53 0.18 -24.13
C ASP A 15 -0.42 -0.92 -23.07
N ILE A 16 0.71 -1.66 -23.04
CA ILE A 16 0.98 -2.67 -22.01
C ILE A 16 0.99 -2.05 -20.61
N VAL A 17 1.59 -0.87 -20.45
CA VAL A 17 1.64 -0.16 -19.15
C VAL A 17 0.24 0.27 -18.71
N LEU A 18 -0.61 0.68 -19.65
CA LEU A 18 -2.02 1.02 -19.40
C LEU A 18 -2.82 -0.20 -18.95
N GLU A 19 -2.75 -1.31 -19.69
CA GLU A 19 -3.42 -2.56 -19.33
C GLU A 19 -2.97 -3.06 -17.95
N MET A 20 -1.67 -3.05 -17.67
CA MET A 20 -1.13 -3.43 -16.36
C MET A 20 -1.67 -2.52 -15.24
N ARG A 21 -1.88 -1.24 -15.51
CA ARG A 21 -2.43 -0.32 -14.52
C ARG A 21 -3.91 -0.61 -14.25
N GLU A 22 -4.69 -0.88 -15.29
CA GLU A 22 -6.11 -1.23 -15.15
C GLU A 22 -6.30 -2.55 -14.39
N GLU A 23 -5.47 -3.56 -14.68
CA GLU A 23 -5.45 -4.81 -13.92
C GLU A 23 -5.05 -4.58 -12.45
N LEU A 24 -4.08 -3.71 -12.20
CA LEU A 24 -3.68 -3.35 -10.83
C LEU A 24 -4.82 -2.66 -10.08
N GLU A 25 -5.61 -1.80 -10.74
CA GLU A 25 -6.79 -1.16 -10.15
C GLU A 25 -7.87 -2.20 -9.82
N TYR A 26 -8.12 -3.19 -10.68
CA TYR A 26 -9.06 -4.29 -10.39
C TYR A 26 -8.58 -5.20 -9.25
N LEU A 27 -7.27 -5.42 -9.14
CA LEU A 27 -6.65 -6.18 -8.07
C LEU A 27 -6.48 -5.38 -6.77
N THR A 28 -6.86 -4.09 -6.76
CA THR A 28 -6.73 -3.31 -5.52
C THR A 28 -7.63 -3.90 -4.44
N PRO A 29 -7.04 -4.28 -3.29
CA PRO A 29 -7.83 -4.81 -2.19
C PRO A 29 -8.78 -3.74 -1.66
N ASP A 30 -10.03 -4.12 -1.35
CA ASP A 30 -11.03 -3.23 -0.76
C ASP A 30 -10.57 -2.68 0.60
N LEU A 31 -10.06 -1.45 0.60
CA LEU A 31 -9.48 -0.79 1.76
C LEU A 31 -10.53 -0.33 2.78
N THR A 32 -11.82 -0.53 2.53
CA THR A 32 -12.87 -0.28 3.52
C THR A 32 -13.04 -1.45 4.49
N LYS A 33 -12.45 -2.61 4.19
CA LYS A 33 -12.56 -3.86 4.96
C LYS A 33 -11.22 -4.29 5.55
N CYS A 34 -11.27 -4.98 6.69
CA CYS A 34 -10.07 -5.47 7.39
C CYS A 34 -9.19 -6.34 6.49
N LYS A 35 -9.81 -7.25 5.72
CA LYS A 35 -9.12 -8.12 4.76
C LYS A 35 -8.34 -7.33 3.70
N GLY A 36 -8.94 -6.28 3.15
CA GLY A 36 -8.25 -5.48 2.13
C GLY A 36 -7.14 -4.62 2.73
N VAL A 37 -7.38 -4.03 3.90
CA VAL A 37 -6.34 -3.30 4.66
C VAL A 37 -5.16 -4.20 5.03
N SER A 38 -5.42 -5.45 5.44
CA SER A 38 -4.37 -6.41 5.82
C SER A 38 -3.50 -6.80 4.62
N GLN A 39 -4.12 -7.08 3.48
CA GLN A 39 -3.44 -7.32 2.20
C GLN A 39 -2.61 -6.11 1.77
N TYR A 40 -3.21 -4.91 1.81
CA TYR A 40 -2.54 -3.68 1.40
C TYR A 40 -1.33 -3.33 2.26
N LEU A 41 -1.42 -3.51 3.58
CA LEU A 41 -0.32 -3.24 4.50
C LEU A 41 0.68 -4.39 4.63
N ASN A 42 0.44 -5.51 3.95
CA ASN A 42 1.18 -6.76 4.10
C ASN A 42 1.29 -7.20 5.57
N LYS A 43 0.14 -7.32 6.23
CA LYS A 43 -0.01 -7.72 7.63
C LYS A 43 -1.15 -8.74 7.78
N THR A 44 -1.18 -9.45 8.90
CA THR A 44 -2.31 -10.31 9.25
C THR A 44 -3.49 -9.48 9.74
N GLU A 45 -4.73 -9.97 9.57
CA GLU A 45 -5.91 -9.31 10.14
C GLU A 45 -5.80 -9.15 11.65
N LYS A 46 -5.22 -10.13 12.36
CA LYS A 46 -4.88 -10.02 13.78
C LYS A 46 -4.01 -8.80 14.08
N THR A 47 -3.02 -8.51 13.24
CA THR A 47 -2.19 -7.31 13.40
C THR A 47 -2.99 -6.03 13.19
N ILE A 48 -3.94 -6.02 12.27
CA ILE A 48 -4.83 -4.87 12.05
C ILE A 48 -5.73 -4.63 13.27
N TYR A 49 -6.29 -5.69 13.86
CA TYR A 49 -7.03 -5.59 15.12
C TYR A 49 -6.12 -5.09 16.26
N ASN A 50 -4.90 -5.63 16.38
CA ASN A 50 -3.93 -5.11 17.35
C ASN A 50 -3.63 -3.62 17.13
N TYR A 51 -3.59 -3.12 15.90
CA TYR A 51 -3.42 -1.68 15.64
C TYR A 51 -4.58 -0.85 16.16
N ILE A 52 -5.80 -1.38 16.10
CA ILE A 52 -6.97 -0.76 16.73
C ILE A 52 -6.83 -0.80 18.25
N ASP A 53 -6.52 -1.97 18.82
CA ASP A 53 -6.45 -2.17 20.27
C ASP A 53 -5.32 -1.37 20.94
N THR A 54 -4.23 -1.13 20.20
CA THR A 54 -3.05 -0.36 20.67
C THR A 54 -3.11 1.11 20.28
N ASN A 55 -4.25 1.63 19.80
CA ASN A 55 -4.44 3.01 19.34
C ASN A 55 -3.49 3.47 18.23
N LYS A 56 -2.87 2.53 17.50
CA LYS A 56 -2.08 2.84 16.31
C LYS A 56 -2.98 3.25 15.15
N PHE A 57 -4.16 2.64 15.05
CA PHE A 57 -5.27 3.13 14.27
C PHE A 57 -6.22 3.92 15.19
N ILE A 58 -6.72 5.04 14.68
CA ILE A 58 -7.44 6.04 15.48
C ILE A 58 -8.90 6.03 15.03
N LEU A 59 -9.82 5.91 16.00
CA LEU A 59 -11.26 5.94 15.75
C LEU A 59 -11.67 7.28 15.12
N ASN A 60 -12.56 7.25 14.14
CA ASN A 60 -13.01 8.38 13.31
C ASN A 60 -11.91 9.04 12.46
N TYR A 61 -10.70 8.47 12.41
CA TYR A 61 -9.65 8.90 11.49
C TYR A 61 -9.23 7.76 10.57
N HIS A 62 -8.65 6.69 11.11
CA HIS A 62 -8.23 5.52 10.34
C HIS A 62 -9.40 4.54 10.10
N TYR A 63 -10.33 4.45 11.05
CA TYR A 63 -11.48 3.56 10.99
C TYR A 63 -12.66 4.14 11.76
N PHE A 64 -13.87 3.65 11.49
CA PHE A 64 -15.07 3.94 12.27
C PHE A 64 -15.87 2.66 12.52
N ARG A 65 -16.82 2.72 13.46
CA ARG A 65 -17.74 1.62 13.75
C ARG A 65 -19.16 2.01 13.32
N LYS A 66 -19.83 1.13 12.57
CA LYS A 66 -21.23 1.28 12.19
C LYS A 66 -21.94 -0.05 12.43
N ASN A 67 -22.97 -0.04 13.28
CA ASN A 67 -23.74 -1.22 13.67
C ASN A 67 -22.86 -2.39 14.15
N GLY A 68 -21.87 -2.11 15.00
CA GLY A 68 -20.93 -3.12 15.53
C GLY A 68 -19.86 -3.60 14.54
N LYS A 69 -19.93 -3.21 13.27
CA LYS A 69 -18.92 -3.55 12.24
C LYS A 69 -17.88 -2.44 12.13
N ILE A 70 -16.63 -2.82 11.84
CA ILE A 70 -15.51 -1.91 11.62
C ILE A 70 -15.38 -1.62 10.12
N PHE A 71 -15.26 -0.35 9.78
CA PHE A 71 -14.98 0.14 8.44
C PHE A 71 -13.75 1.03 8.46
N PHE A 72 -12.93 0.93 7.43
CA PHE A 72 -11.67 1.67 7.34
C PHE A 72 -11.81 2.85 6.37
N VAL A 73 -11.10 3.94 6.67
CA VAL A 73 -11.05 5.13 5.82
C VAL A 73 -9.86 4.98 4.88
N GLU A 74 -10.14 4.61 3.63
CA GLU A 74 -9.14 4.25 2.63
C GLU A 74 -7.98 5.24 2.52
N GLU A 75 -8.28 6.53 2.37
CA GLU A 75 -7.27 7.59 2.23
C GLU A 75 -6.33 7.65 3.44
N LYS A 76 -6.85 7.38 4.64
CA LYS A 76 -6.05 7.37 5.88
C LYS A 76 -5.21 6.11 6.02
N ILE A 77 -5.64 4.98 5.46
CA ILE A 77 -4.83 3.77 5.37
C ILE A 77 -3.67 3.94 4.37
N LYS A 78 -3.93 4.58 3.21
CA LYS A 78 -2.87 4.94 2.24
C LYS A 78 -1.83 5.87 2.87
N GLU A 79 -2.30 6.91 3.57
CA GLU A 79 -1.45 7.85 4.31
C GLU A 79 -0.57 7.13 5.36
N PHE A 80 -1.19 6.26 6.17
CA PHE A 80 -0.48 5.45 7.16
C PHE A 80 0.63 4.60 6.53
N ARG A 81 0.36 3.91 5.42
CA ARG A 81 1.36 3.07 4.73
C ARG A 81 2.55 3.90 4.26
N ARG A 82 2.30 5.10 3.74
CA ARG A 82 3.36 6.02 3.28
C ARG A 82 4.28 6.38 4.45
N ILE A 83 3.72 6.82 5.57
CA ILE A 83 4.48 7.21 6.78
C ILE A 83 5.24 6.02 7.36
N TYR A 84 4.59 4.85 7.43
CA TYR A 84 5.19 3.64 8.00
C TYR A 84 6.36 3.10 7.17
N ARG A 85 6.24 3.14 5.84
CA ARG A 85 7.33 2.76 4.92
C ARG A 85 8.52 3.71 5.02
N SER A 86 8.28 5.01 5.07
CA SER A 86 9.35 6.00 5.25
C SER A 86 10.17 5.71 6.49
N LYS A 87 9.52 5.47 7.65
CA LYS A 87 10.22 5.15 8.90
C LYS A 87 11.10 3.91 8.78
N THR A 88 10.60 2.84 8.16
CA THR A 88 11.32 1.57 7.99
C THR A 88 12.52 1.72 7.05
N HIS A 89 12.40 2.56 6.01
CA HIS A 89 13.46 2.77 5.04
C HIS A 89 14.66 3.53 5.64
N PHE A 90 14.43 4.51 6.53
CA PHE A 90 15.49 5.19 7.24
C PHE A 90 16.21 4.27 8.23
N THR A 91 15.48 3.41 8.97
CA THR A 91 16.10 2.50 9.95
C THR A 91 17.04 1.48 9.29
N LEU A 92 16.64 0.91 8.14
CA LEU A 92 17.45 -0.05 7.40
C LEU A 92 18.71 0.58 6.77
N ILE A 93 18.65 1.86 6.42
CA ILE A 93 19.80 2.60 5.92
C ILE A 93 20.80 2.84 7.05
N ASP A 94 20.34 3.31 8.22
CA ASP A 94 21.19 3.56 9.38
C ASP A 94 21.88 2.28 9.91
N GLU A 95 21.19 1.15 9.95
CA GLU A 95 21.78 -0.13 10.36
C GLU A 95 22.83 -0.64 9.38
N LYS A 96 22.64 -0.42 8.07
CA LYS A 96 23.65 -0.75 7.07
C LYS A 96 24.90 0.12 7.22
N PHE A 97 24.76 1.41 7.51
CA PHE A 97 25.90 2.30 7.72
C PHE A 97 26.63 2.06 9.05
N LYS A 98 25.94 1.57 10.10
CA LYS A 98 26.59 1.19 11.37
C LYS A 98 27.43 -0.09 11.30
N LYS A 99 27.19 -0.98 10.32
CA LYS A 99 27.96 -2.22 10.14
C LYS A 99 29.22 -2.06 9.29
N VAL A 100 29.46 -0.86 8.76
CA VAL A 100 30.61 -0.56 7.86
C VAL A 100 31.70 0.25 8.59
N ASN A 101 31.53 0.55 9.88
CA ASN A 101 32.54 1.19 10.73
C ASN A 101 32.94 0.29 11.90
#